data_AF-A0A524M6A5-F1
#
_entry.id   AF-A0A524M6A5-F1
#
_cell.length_a   1.000
_cell.length_b   1.000
_cell.length_c   1.000
_cell.angle_alpha   90.00
_cell.angle_beta   90.00
_cell.angle_gamma   90.00
#
_symmetry.space_group_name_H-M   'P 1'
#
loop_
_entity.id
_entity.type
_entity.pdbx_description
1 polymer ?
#
loop_
_entity_poly.entity_id
_entity_poly.type
_entity_poly.pdbx_seq_one_letter_code
_entity_poly.pdbx_strand_id
1 'polypeptide(L)'
;MSERMSELERILQEVKGTDDVSKTTRTQFWKIVRQIKRERDPDIKEIKIATKIRNILFEKRTSRVYSLGWFIVGECVFGILFGLVYVFALVIPVSWSNILSWGFFEVFVILVRFFSLFAVIALWYPYGRLMAGMGYGIKFEGMYFSEQKEPGLKIEYESFLKAKPANRKWFFFFSGLWTFIVALGFGLLGWFLAGDIIGFAVSIVFLCFYGYVIGTGTPKNSRGEMGHYNREKKIENAWKKKE
;
A
#
# COMPACT_ATOMS: atom_id res chain seq x y z
N MET A 1 22.74 -26.01 14.25
CA MET A 1 21.53 -25.16 14.16
C MET A 1 21.99 -23.73 14.31
N SER A 2 21.60 -22.79 13.43
CA SER A 2 22.03 -21.39 13.56
C SER A 2 21.38 -20.77 14.80
N GLU A 3 22.07 -19.84 15.47
CA GLU A 3 21.51 -19.09 16.62
C GLU A 3 20.17 -18.43 16.26
N ARG A 4 20.08 -17.91 15.03
CA ARG A 4 18.87 -17.30 14.47
C ARG A 4 17.70 -18.28 14.34
N MET A 5 17.98 -19.52 13.93
CA MET A 5 16.96 -20.58 13.83
C MET A 5 16.42 -20.95 15.21
N SER A 6 17.30 -21.15 16.20
CA SER A 6 16.89 -21.43 17.59
C SER A 6 16.01 -20.32 18.16
N GLU A 7 16.36 -19.06 17.87
CA GLU A 7 15.59 -17.89 18.32
C GLU A 7 14.22 -17.80 17.62
N LEU A 8 14.15 -18.12 16.32
CA LEU A 8 12.87 -18.22 15.60
C LEU A 8 11.98 -19.32 16.18
N GLU A 9 12.54 -20.48 16.51
CA GLU A 9 11.80 -21.56 17.15
C GLU A 9 11.29 -21.16 18.53
N ARG A 10 12.11 -20.49 19.35
CA ARG A 10 11.69 -19.93 20.64
C ARG A 10 10.51 -18.97 20.49
N ILE A 11 10.61 -18.01 19.56
CA ILE A 11 9.53 -17.06 19.27
C ILE A 11 8.28 -17.78 18.78
N LEU A 12 8.43 -18.80 17.93
CA LEU A 12 7.29 -19.58 17.43
C LEU A 12 6.53 -20.26 18.58
N GLN A 13 7.23 -20.83 19.57
CA GLN A 13 6.58 -21.45 20.72
C GLN A 13 5.84 -20.41 21.57
N GLU A 14 6.47 -19.27 21.85
CA GLU A 14 5.84 -18.18 22.61
C GLU A 14 4.58 -17.66 21.92
N VAL A 15 4.67 -17.39 20.61
CA VAL A 15 3.56 -16.88 19.80
C VAL A 15 2.42 -17.90 19.67
N LYS A 16 2.69 -19.20 19.79
CA LYS A 16 1.63 -20.22 19.86
C LYS A 16 0.98 -20.31 21.24
N GLY A 17 1.76 -20.15 22.30
CA GLY A 17 1.33 -20.39 23.68
C GLY A 17 0.54 -19.26 24.34
N THR A 18 0.65 -18.02 23.87
CA THR A 18 0.01 -16.86 24.52
C THR A 18 -0.83 -16.03 23.55
N ASP A 19 -2.06 -15.66 23.92
CA ASP A 19 -2.90 -14.81 23.06
C ASP A 19 -2.36 -13.39 22.93
N ASP A 20 -1.81 -12.84 24.02
CA ASP A 20 -1.08 -11.58 23.97
C ASP A 20 0.43 -11.84 23.83
N VAL A 21 1.01 -11.35 22.74
CA VAL A 21 2.44 -11.49 22.44
C VAL A 21 3.13 -10.20 22.82
N SER A 22 4.11 -10.32 23.71
CA SER A 22 4.87 -9.19 24.24
C SER A 22 5.49 -8.31 23.14
N LYS A 23 5.55 -7.00 23.42
CA LYS A 23 6.17 -6.01 22.50
C LYS A 23 7.65 -6.32 22.24
N THR A 24 8.34 -6.87 23.23
CA THR A 24 9.75 -7.30 23.14
C THR A 24 9.91 -8.42 22.13
N THR A 25 9.08 -9.48 22.21
CA THR A 25 9.11 -10.62 21.27
C THR A 25 8.78 -10.20 19.85
N ARG A 26 7.77 -9.33 19.67
CA ARG A 26 7.47 -8.73 18.35
C ARG A 26 8.68 -7.95 17.81
N THR A 27 9.37 -7.19 18.66
CA THR A 27 10.54 -6.40 18.26
C THR A 27 11.72 -7.29 17.85
N GLN A 28 11.98 -8.36 18.61
CA GLN A 28 12.99 -9.37 18.30
C GLN A 28 12.70 -10.08 16.98
N PHE A 29 11.45 -10.52 16.78
CA PHE A 29 11.01 -11.10 15.51
C PHE A 29 11.30 -10.18 14.32
N TRP A 30 10.91 -8.91 14.40
CA TRP A 30 11.18 -7.94 13.33
C TRP A 30 12.66 -7.60 13.15
N LYS A 31 13.51 -7.82 14.15
CA LYS A 31 14.98 -7.70 14.03
C LYS A 31 15.53 -8.86 13.20
N ILE A 32 15.09 -10.09 13.48
CA ILE A 32 15.48 -11.30 12.73
C ILE A 32 15.02 -11.23 11.28
N VAL A 33 13.75 -10.87 11.03
CA VAL A 33 13.23 -10.64 9.68
C VAL A 33 14.10 -9.64 8.90
N ARG A 34 14.55 -8.57 9.56
CA ARG A 34 15.43 -7.56 8.92
C ARG A 34 16.79 -8.14 8.55
N GLN A 35 17.31 -9.10 9.31
CA GLN A 35 18.54 -9.82 8.97
C GLN A 35 18.30 -10.73 7.76
N ILE A 36 17.23 -11.55 7.78
CA ILE A 36 16.83 -12.43 6.66
C ILE A 36 16.71 -11.62 5.36
N LYS A 37 16.01 -10.48 5.38
CA LYS A 37 15.84 -9.62 4.19
C LYS A 37 17.15 -9.05 3.61
N ARG A 38 18.20 -8.94 4.42
CA ARG A 38 19.51 -8.39 4.05
C ARG A 38 20.49 -9.46 3.55
N GLU A 39 20.14 -10.72 3.71
CA GLU A 39 20.92 -11.86 3.24
C GLU A 39 20.53 -12.19 1.80
N ARG A 40 21.51 -12.53 0.95
CA ARG A 40 21.27 -12.79 -0.48
C ARG A 40 20.55 -14.11 -0.71
N ASP A 41 20.98 -15.13 0.03
CA ASP A 41 20.44 -16.48 -0.03
C ASP A 41 20.06 -16.95 1.37
N PRO A 42 18.97 -16.41 1.95
CA PRO A 42 18.52 -16.80 3.28
C PRO A 42 18.03 -18.26 3.29
N ASP A 43 18.25 -18.96 4.40
CA ASP A 43 17.78 -20.34 4.56
C ASP A 43 16.25 -20.42 4.39
N ILE A 44 15.81 -21.32 3.50
CA ILE A 44 14.40 -21.60 3.23
C ILE A 44 13.67 -22.02 4.51
N LYS A 45 14.32 -22.75 5.43
CA LYS A 45 13.71 -23.16 6.71
C LYS A 45 13.40 -21.94 7.57
N GLU A 46 14.31 -20.99 7.66
CA GLU A 46 14.10 -19.74 8.40
C GLU A 46 12.97 -18.90 7.79
N ILE A 47 12.91 -18.80 6.45
CA ILE A 47 11.79 -18.13 5.75
C ILE A 47 10.46 -18.79 6.11
N LYS A 48 10.39 -20.12 6.10
CA LYS A 48 9.17 -20.86 6.42
C LYS A 48 8.73 -20.63 7.87
N ILE A 49 9.66 -20.66 8.83
CA ILE A 49 9.33 -20.39 10.23
C ILE A 49 8.93 -18.92 10.43
N ALA A 50 9.68 -17.97 9.86
CA ALA A 50 9.34 -16.56 9.94
C ALA A 50 7.95 -16.25 9.35
N THR A 51 7.58 -16.96 8.27
CA THR A 51 6.24 -16.90 7.66
C THR A 51 5.16 -17.43 8.60
N LYS A 52 5.39 -18.59 9.24
CA LYS A 52 4.46 -19.14 10.24
C LYS A 52 4.25 -18.17 11.40
N ILE A 53 5.33 -17.63 11.98
CA ILE A 53 5.26 -16.65 13.07
C ILE A 53 4.46 -15.42 12.62
N ARG A 54 4.77 -14.87 11.44
CA ARG A 54 4.04 -13.70 10.91
C ARG A 54 2.56 -13.98 10.76
N ASN A 55 2.18 -15.15 10.26
CA ASN A 55 0.78 -15.48 10.01
C ASN A 55 0.01 -15.65 11.33
N ILE A 56 0.60 -16.29 12.35
CA ILE A 56 -0.02 -16.35 13.69
C ILE A 56 -0.17 -14.95 14.29
N LEU A 57 0.89 -14.12 14.22
CA LEU A 57 0.82 -12.73 14.71
C LEU A 57 -0.24 -11.91 13.96
N PHE A 58 -0.43 -12.18 12.67
CA PHE A 58 -1.44 -11.53 11.86
C PHE A 58 -2.85 -11.97 12.26
N GLU A 59 -3.10 -13.27 12.39
CA GLU A 59 -4.40 -13.83 12.81
C GLU A 59 -4.81 -13.36 14.20
N LYS A 60 -3.85 -13.22 15.13
CA LYS A 60 -4.11 -12.65 16.46
C LYS A 60 -4.52 -11.18 16.44
N ARG A 61 -4.10 -10.44 15.40
CA ARG A 61 -4.40 -9.02 15.24
C ARG A 61 -5.63 -8.76 14.38
N THR A 62 -5.95 -9.69 13.48
CA THR A 62 -6.89 -9.48 12.39
C THR A 62 -7.86 -10.65 12.33
N SER A 63 -9.15 -10.35 12.43
CA SER A 63 -10.16 -11.37 12.63
C SER A 63 -10.45 -12.24 11.41
N ARG A 64 -10.33 -11.69 10.18
CA ARG A 64 -10.72 -12.40 8.95
C ARG A 64 -9.89 -12.01 7.73
N VAL A 65 -9.64 -13.00 6.88
CA VAL A 65 -9.12 -12.84 5.53
C VAL A 65 -10.24 -13.20 4.54
N TYR A 66 -10.52 -12.31 3.62
CA TYR A 66 -11.57 -12.43 2.62
C TYR A 66 -10.98 -12.81 1.27
N SER A 67 -11.80 -13.45 0.44
CA SER A 67 -11.45 -13.81 -0.93
C SER A 67 -11.04 -12.57 -1.73
N LEU A 68 -9.84 -12.64 -2.33
CA LEU A 68 -9.29 -11.55 -3.13
C LEU A 68 -10.18 -11.20 -4.33
N GLY A 69 -10.67 -12.21 -5.06
CA GLY A 69 -11.44 -12.01 -6.29
C GLY A 69 -12.72 -11.20 -6.08
N TRP A 70 -13.59 -11.64 -5.16
CA TRP A 70 -14.83 -10.93 -4.81
C TRP A 70 -14.59 -9.49 -4.34
N PHE A 71 -13.51 -9.27 -3.58
CA PHE A 71 -13.19 -7.93 -3.11
C PHE A 71 -12.74 -7.01 -4.24
N ILE A 72 -11.86 -7.50 -5.13
CA ILE A 72 -11.44 -6.77 -6.33
C ILE A 72 -12.65 -6.41 -7.18
N VAL A 73 -13.57 -7.36 -7.42
CA VAL A 73 -14.80 -7.09 -8.18
C VAL A 73 -15.62 -5.98 -7.51
N GLY A 74 -15.80 -6.04 -6.19
CA GLY A 74 -16.49 -4.99 -5.43
C GLY A 74 -15.83 -3.62 -5.58
N GLU A 75 -14.51 -3.53 -5.37
CA GLU A 75 -13.75 -2.29 -5.55
C GLU A 75 -13.81 -1.76 -6.99
N CYS A 76 -13.82 -2.66 -7.98
CA CYS A 76 -13.97 -2.29 -9.38
C CYS A 76 -15.32 -1.61 -9.62
N VAL A 77 -16.40 -2.29 -9.22
CA VAL A 77 -17.78 -1.82 -9.41
C VAL A 77 -18.00 -0.50 -8.69
N PHE A 78 -17.64 -0.41 -7.40
CA PHE A 78 -17.80 0.84 -6.65
C PHE A 78 -16.90 1.95 -7.20
N GLY A 79 -15.67 1.65 -7.62
CA GLY A 79 -14.78 2.64 -8.23
C GLY A 79 -15.35 3.16 -9.55
N ILE A 80 -15.95 2.31 -10.38
CA ILE A 80 -16.67 2.74 -11.59
C ILE A 80 -17.87 3.61 -11.21
N LEU A 81 -18.68 3.22 -10.23
CA LEU A 81 -19.83 4.01 -9.79
C LEU A 81 -19.43 5.42 -9.32
N PHE A 82 -18.40 5.54 -8.48
CA PHE A 82 -17.88 6.86 -8.08
C PHE A 82 -17.26 7.64 -9.25
N GLY A 83 -16.62 6.94 -10.19
CA GLY A 83 -16.12 7.53 -11.43
C GLY A 83 -17.25 8.11 -12.28
N LEU A 84 -18.38 7.42 -12.37
CA LEU A 84 -19.58 7.92 -13.03
C LEU A 84 -20.14 9.14 -12.30
N VAL A 85 -20.22 9.12 -10.97
CA VAL A 85 -20.65 10.31 -10.19
C VAL A 85 -19.75 11.51 -10.48
N TYR A 86 -18.42 11.32 -10.53
CA TYR A 86 -17.49 12.37 -10.93
C TYR A 86 -17.84 12.90 -12.32
N VAL A 87 -17.98 12.03 -13.33
CA VAL A 87 -18.29 12.42 -14.71
C VAL A 87 -19.64 13.13 -14.82
N PHE A 88 -20.68 12.66 -14.13
CA PHE A 88 -21.98 13.33 -14.11
C PHE A 88 -21.90 14.71 -13.44
N ALA A 89 -21.10 14.86 -12.39
CA ALA A 89 -20.88 16.15 -11.75
C ALA A 89 -20.14 17.15 -12.67
N LEU A 90 -19.45 16.69 -13.72
CA LEU A 90 -18.81 17.56 -14.71
C LEU A 90 -19.82 18.29 -15.61
N VAL A 91 -21.06 17.79 -15.73
CA VAL A 91 -22.12 18.42 -16.54
C VAL A 91 -22.47 19.82 -16.01
N ILE A 92 -22.29 20.07 -14.71
CA ILE A 92 -22.54 21.37 -14.10
C ILE A 92 -21.28 22.24 -14.24
N PRO A 93 -21.23 23.25 -15.12
CA PRO A 93 -19.99 24.01 -15.33
C PRO A 93 -19.59 24.77 -14.05
N VAL A 94 -18.28 24.77 -13.77
CA VAL A 94 -17.69 25.54 -12.66
C VAL A 94 -16.60 26.44 -13.24
N SER A 95 -16.72 27.75 -13.02
CA SER A 95 -15.73 28.71 -13.50
C SER A 95 -14.53 28.76 -12.55
N TRP A 96 -13.41 28.18 -12.97
CA TRP A 96 -12.14 28.21 -12.23
C TRP A 96 -11.45 29.58 -12.23
N SER A 97 -11.87 30.51 -13.09
CA SER A 97 -11.32 31.88 -13.11
C SER A 97 -11.94 32.80 -12.05
N ASN A 98 -13.15 32.48 -11.57
CA ASN A 98 -13.92 33.33 -10.67
C ASN A 98 -14.12 32.69 -9.28
N ILE A 99 -13.04 32.16 -8.69
CA ILE A 99 -13.09 31.42 -7.41
C ILE A 99 -13.71 32.25 -6.28
N LEU A 100 -13.44 33.56 -6.25
CA LEU A 100 -13.95 34.46 -5.21
C LEU A 100 -15.46 34.72 -5.29
N SER A 101 -16.10 34.42 -6.42
CA SER A 101 -17.55 34.60 -6.61
C SER A 101 -18.34 33.31 -6.41
N TRP A 102 -17.69 32.22 -6.00
CA TRP A 102 -18.37 30.95 -5.80
C TRP A 102 -19.35 31.04 -4.63
N GLY A 103 -20.59 30.64 -4.91
CA GLY A 103 -21.60 30.44 -3.90
C GLY A 103 -21.54 29.04 -3.30
N PHE A 104 -22.53 28.75 -2.47
CA PHE A 104 -22.66 27.43 -1.84
C PHE A 104 -22.78 26.29 -2.86
N PHE A 105 -23.47 26.52 -3.97
CA PHE A 105 -23.74 25.49 -4.97
C PHE A 105 -22.46 25.06 -5.70
N GLU A 106 -21.62 26.00 -6.13
CA GLU A 106 -20.35 25.71 -6.78
C GLU A 106 -19.41 24.95 -5.85
N VAL A 107 -19.32 25.40 -4.59
CA VAL A 107 -18.52 24.71 -3.57
C VAL A 107 -19.02 23.28 -3.36
N PHE A 108 -20.34 23.07 -3.29
CA PHE A 108 -20.92 21.75 -3.16
C PHE A 108 -20.58 20.84 -4.34
N VAL A 109 -20.68 21.33 -5.58
CA VAL A 109 -20.33 20.57 -6.80
C VAL A 109 -18.84 20.19 -6.79
N ILE A 110 -17.96 21.11 -6.39
CA ILE A 110 -16.52 20.84 -6.27
C ILE A 110 -16.25 19.76 -5.22
N LEU A 111 -16.94 19.82 -4.08
CA LEU A 111 -16.81 18.79 -3.04
C LEU A 111 -17.27 17.43 -3.55
N VAL A 112 -18.40 17.36 -4.26
CA VAL A 112 -18.88 16.11 -4.89
C VAL A 112 -17.84 15.56 -5.85
N ARG A 113 -17.27 16.39 -6.73
CA ARG A 113 -16.20 15.98 -7.65
C ARG A 113 -14.96 15.49 -6.89
N PHE A 114 -14.51 16.24 -5.90
CA PHE A 114 -13.34 15.90 -5.10
C PHE A 114 -13.51 14.57 -4.35
N PHE A 115 -14.62 14.39 -3.63
CA PHE A 115 -14.87 13.15 -2.88
C PHE A 115 -15.11 11.96 -3.79
N SER A 116 -15.78 12.15 -4.94
CA SER A 116 -15.96 11.09 -5.93
C SER A 116 -14.62 10.64 -6.49
N LEU A 117 -13.77 11.58 -6.92
CA LEU A 117 -12.42 11.28 -7.38
C LEU A 117 -11.59 10.58 -6.30
N PHE A 118 -11.62 11.08 -5.06
CA PHE A 118 -10.89 10.49 -3.95
C PHE A 118 -11.36 9.07 -3.65
N ALA A 119 -12.67 8.81 -3.73
CA ALA A 119 -13.24 7.47 -3.59
C ALA A 119 -12.74 6.52 -4.69
N VAL A 120 -12.69 6.96 -5.96
CA VAL A 120 -12.10 6.16 -7.05
C VAL A 120 -10.65 5.82 -6.76
N ILE A 121 -9.84 6.82 -6.39
CA ILE A 121 -8.42 6.62 -6.07
C ILE A 121 -8.24 5.63 -4.92
N ALA A 122 -9.04 5.76 -3.86
CA ALA A 122 -8.98 4.88 -2.69
C ALA A 122 -9.37 3.43 -3.04
N LEU A 123 -10.43 3.24 -3.82
CA LEU A 123 -10.90 1.92 -4.25
C LEU A 123 -9.98 1.27 -5.28
N TRP A 124 -9.31 2.06 -6.11
CA TRP A 124 -8.38 1.54 -7.11
C TRP A 124 -6.94 1.45 -6.62
N TYR A 125 -6.62 1.96 -5.42
CA TYR A 125 -5.28 1.87 -4.83
C TYR A 125 -4.74 0.43 -4.74
N PRO A 126 -5.52 -0.58 -4.31
CA PRO A 126 -5.03 -1.97 -4.23
C PRO A 126 -4.58 -2.55 -5.57
N TYR A 127 -5.12 -2.07 -6.70
CA TYR A 127 -4.74 -2.53 -8.03
C TYR A 127 -3.29 -2.25 -8.34
N GLY A 128 -2.75 -1.11 -7.88
CA GLY A 128 -1.33 -0.81 -7.97
C GLY A 128 -0.49 -1.90 -7.32
N ARG A 129 -0.84 -2.30 -6.08
CA ARG A 129 -0.15 -3.41 -5.41
C ARG A 129 -0.33 -4.73 -6.13
N LEU A 130 -1.52 -5.03 -6.65
CA LEU A 130 -1.79 -6.28 -7.35
C LEU A 130 -0.94 -6.42 -8.62
N MET A 131 -0.92 -5.39 -9.46
CA MET A 131 -0.10 -5.37 -10.67
C MET A 131 1.39 -5.46 -10.33
N ALA A 132 1.84 -4.75 -9.31
CA ALA A 132 3.23 -4.82 -8.87
C ALA A 132 3.57 -6.20 -8.30
N GLY A 133 2.68 -6.81 -7.53
CA GLY A 133 2.87 -8.16 -6.99
C GLY A 133 2.98 -9.20 -8.10
N MET A 134 2.09 -9.12 -9.10
CA MET A 134 2.14 -9.96 -10.30
C MET A 134 3.46 -9.78 -11.07
N GLY A 135 3.87 -8.53 -11.32
CA GLY A 135 5.10 -8.22 -12.05
C GLY A 135 6.38 -8.61 -11.32
N TYR A 136 6.37 -8.63 -9.98
CA TYR A 136 7.56 -8.88 -9.16
C TYR A 136 7.57 -10.24 -8.44
N GLY A 137 6.58 -11.09 -8.70
CA GLY A 137 6.47 -12.44 -8.12
C GLY A 137 6.08 -12.46 -6.63
N ILE A 138 5.43 -11.41 -6.14
CA ILE A 138 4.92 -11.31 -4.77
C ILE A 138 3.44 -11.65 -4.79
N LYS A 139 3.08 -12.75 -4.15
CA LYS A 139 1.73 -13.30 -4.12
C LYS A 139 0.90 -12.73 -2.97
N PHE A 140 -0.41 -12.89 -3.08
CA PHE A 140 -1.38 -12.46 -2.09
C PHE A 140 -2.26 -13.62 -1.66
N GLU A 141 -2.56 -13.69 -0.36
CA GLU A 141 -3.44 -14.69 0.21
C GLU A 141 -4.91 -14.22 0.22
N GLY A 142 -5.14 -12.91 0.25
CA GLY A 142 -6.49 -12.34 0.35
C GLY A 142 -6.50 -10.89 0.76
N MET A 143 -7.70 -10.39 1.07
CA MET A 143 -7.93 -9.06 1.64
C MET A 143 -8.24 -9.17 3.13
N TYR A 144 -7.93 -8.13 3.89
CA TYR A 144 -8.27 -8.02 5.31
C TYR A 144 -8.62 -6.59 5.67
N PHE A 145 -9.30 -6.41 6.80
CA PHE A 145 -9.50 -5.10 7.40
C PHE A 145 -8.54 -4.94 8.57
N SER A 146 -7.79 -3.83 8.60
CA SER A 146 -6.92 -3.49 9.72
C SER A 146 -7.74 -3.25 11.00
N GLU A 147 -7.06 -3.08 12.14
CA GLU A 147 -7.72 -2.63 13.38
C GLU A 147 -8.48 -1.30 13.19
N GLN A 148 -7.99 -0.43 12.30
CA GLN A 148 -8.67 0.81 11.92
C GLN A 148 -9.80 0.61 10.87
N LYS A 149 -10.14 -0.64 10.54
CA LYS A 149 -11.11 -1.01 9.48
C LYS A 149 -10.72 -0.51 8.09
N GLU A 150 -9.44 -0.28 7.84
CA GLU A 150 -8.95 0.05 6.50
C GLU A 150 -8.71 -1.24 5.71
N PRO A 151 -9.16 -1.31 4.44
CA PRO A 151 -8.90 -2.47 3.60
C PRO A 151 -7.41 -2.61 3.29
N GLY A 152 -6.88 -3.82 3.39
CA GLY A 152 -5.48 -4.14 3.14
C GLY A 152 -5.30 -5.47 2.44
N LEU A 153 -4.27 -5.56 1.60
CA LEU A 153 -3.86 -6.80 0.92
C LEU A 153 -2.98 -7.65 1.84
N LYS A 154 -3.40 -8.87 2.15
CA LYS A 154 -2.58 -9.85 2.86
C LYS A 154 -1.58 -10.45 1.88
N ILE A 155 -0.34 -9.99 1.98
CA ILE A 155 0.79 -10.54 1.22
C ILE A 155 1.11 -11.95 1.72
N GLU A 156 1.36 -12.87 0.79
CA GLU A 156 1.94 -14.19 1.08
C GLU A 156 3.41 -13.98 1.47
N TYR A 157 3.69 -14.04 2.76
CA TYR A 157 4.93 -13.51 3.31
C TYR A 157 6.18 -14.28 2.86
N GLU A 158 6.04 -15.56 2.54
CA GLU A 158 7.11 -16.38 1.98
C GLU A 158 7.55 -15.85 0.60
N SER A 159 6.59 -15.62 -0.31
CA SER A 159 6.88 -15.04 -1.63
C SER A 159 7.56 -13.67 -1.51
N PHE A 160 7.14 -12.88 -0.52
CA PHE A 160 7.72 -11.57 -0.25
C PHE A 160 9.16 -11.65 0.27
N LEU A 161 9.46 -12.55 1.20
CA LEU A 161 10.83 -12.72 1.71
C LEU A 161 11.78 -13.26 0.63
N LYS A 162 11.29 -14.11 -0.27
CA LYS A 162 12.04 -14.65 -1.41
C LYS A 162 12.29 -13.60 -2.51
N ALA A 163 11.42 -12.61 -2.67
CA ALA A 163 11.60 -11.57 -3.68
C ALA A 163 12.86 -10.73 -3.41
N LYS A 164 13.61 -10.38 -4.46
CA LYS A 164 14.81 -9.53 -4.35
C LYS A 164 14.46 -8.15 -3.73
N PRO A 165 15.40 -7.46 -3.05
CA PRO A 165 15.14 -6.13 -2.51
C PRO A 165 14.65 -5.12 -3.55
N ALA A 166 15.17 -5.17 -4.79
CA ALA A 166 14.71 -4.33 -5.88
C ALA A 166 13.23 -4.55 -6.21
N ASN A 167 12.79 -5.81 -6.28
CA ASN A 167 11.41 -6.21 -6.52
C ASN A 167 10.48 -5.72 -5.39
N ARG A 168 10.88 -5.92 -4.12
CA ARG A 168 10.12 -5.43 -2.96
C ARG A 168 10.05 -3.90 -2.91
N LYS A 169 11.14 -3.22 -3.27
CA LYS A 169 11.18 -1.76 -3.35
C LYS A 169 10.17 -1.26 -4.38
N TRP A 170 10.24 -1.76 -5.62
CA TRP A 170 9.34 -1.34 -6.69
C TRP A 170 7.89 -1.72 -6.41
N PHE A 171 7.64 -2.83 -5.73
CA PHE A 171 6.33 -3.21 -5.22
C PHE A 171 5.66 -2.09 -4.39
N PHE A 172 6.39 -1.50 -3.42
CA PHE A 172 5.87 -0.39 -2.61
C PHE A 172 5.86 0.96 -3.34
N PHE A 173 6.73 1.15 -4.34
CA PHE A 173 6.71 2.38 -5.13
C PHE A 173 5.48 2.43 -6.03
N PHE A 174 5.19 1.32 -6.72
CA PHE A 174 4.16 1.27 -7.73
C PHE A 174 2.75 1.44 -7.15
N SER A 175 2.53 1.04 -5.89
CA SER A 175 1.26 1.28 -5.20
C SER A 175 0.94 2.77 -5.04
N GLY A 176 1.93 3.61 -4.71
CA GLY A 176 1.75 5.06 -4.70
C GLY A 176 1.84 5.69 -6.10
N LEU A 177 2.63 5.15 -7.02
CA LEU A 177 2.60 5.64 -8.41
C LEU A 177 1.22 5.46 -9.04
N TRP A 178 0.52 4.37 -8.70
CA TRP A 178 -0.79 4.07 -9.25
C TRP A 178 -1.87 5.10 -8.88
N THR A 179 -1.89 5.60 -7.65
CA THR A 179 -2.84 6.65 -7.24
C THR A 179 -2.59 7.96 -7.99
N PHE A 180 -1.33 8.28 -8.29
CA PHE A 180 -0.97 9.39 -9.17
C PHE A 180 -1.49 9.16 -10.60
N ILE A 181 -1.29 7.97 -11.17
CA ILE A 181 -1.78 7.63 -12.52
C ILE A 181 -3.31 7.76 -12.60
N VAL A 182 -4.03 7.24 -11.61
CA VAL A 182 -5.51 7.34 -11.55
C VAL A 182 -5.94 8.80 -11.44
N ALA A 183 -5.35 9.58 -10.53
CA ALA A 183 -5.66 11.00 -10.37
C ALA A 183 -5.38 11.80 -11.66
N LEU A 184 -4.25 11.54 -12.31
CA LEU A 184 -3.87 12.18 -13.58
C LEU A 184 -4.82 11.81 -14.71
N GLY A 185 -5.20 10.53 -14.82
CA GLY A 185 -6.17 10.07 -15.83
C GLY A 185 -7.53 10.75 -15.69
N PHE A 186 -8.04 10.86 -14.46
CA PHE A 186 -9.26 11.62 -14.19
C PHE A 186 -9.09 13.13 -14.35
N GLY A 187 -7.89 13.67 -14.11
CA GLY A 187 -7.56 15.07 -14.41
C GLY A 187 -7.61 15.38 -15.90
N LEU A 188 -7.06 14.50 -16.74
CA LEU A 188 -7.19 14.60 -18.20
C LEU A 188 -8.66 14.53 -18.63
N LEU A 189 -9.41 13.56 -18.08
CA LEU A 189 -10.85 13.41 -18.37
C LEU A 189 -11.64 14.68 -17.98
N GLY A 190 -11.43 15.18 -16.77
CA GLY A 190 -12.08 16.40 -16.27
C GLY A 190 -11.75 17.63 -17.10
N TRP A 191 -10.49 17.78 -17.51
CA TRP A 191 -10.03 18.88 -18.36
C TRP A 191 -10.69 18.86 -19.73
N PHE A 192 -10.69 17.72 -20.42
CA PHE A 192 -11.26 17.61 -21.76
C PHE A 192 -12.79 17.74 -21.78
N LEU A 193 -13.48 17.28 -20.73
CA LEU A 193 -14.93 17.32 -20.68
C LEU A 193 -15.50 18.66 -20.18
N ALA A 194 -14.83 19.32 -19.23
CA ALA A 194 -15.39 20.49 -18.55
C ALA A 194 -14.36 21.55 -18.12
N GLY A 195 -13.09 21.45 -18.55
CA GLY A 195 -12.01 22.31 -18.04
C GLY A 195 -11.78 22.14 -16.54
N ASP A 196 -12.13 20.99 -15.97
CA ASP A 196 -11.98 20.70 -14.54
C ASP A 196 -10.52 20.43 -14.18
N ILE A 197 -10.02 21.08 -13.12
CA ILE A 197 -8.60 20.97 -12.70
C ILE A 197 -8.40 20.10 -11.45
N ILE A 198 -9.47 19.55 -10.86
CA ILE A 198 -9.39 18.84 -9.57
C ILE A 198 -8.46 17.63 -9.67
N GLY A 199 -8.60 16.82 -10.73
CA GLY A 199 -7.74 15.65 -10.92
C GLY A 199 -6.26 16.02 -11.05
N PHE A 200 -5.94 17.11 -11.76
CA PHE A 200 -4.57 17.61 -11.83
C PHE A 200 -4.06 18.10 -10.46
N ALA A 201 -4.86 18.87 -9.73
CA ALA A 201 -4.49 19.35 -8.40
C ALA A 201 -4.17 18.19 -7.44
N VAL A 202 -5.03 17.15 -7.41
CA VAL A 202 -4.81 15.94 -6.62
C VAL A 202 -3.56 15.19 -7.07
N SER A 203 -3.33 15.06 -8.38
CA SER A 203 -2.13 14.40 -8.92
C SER A 203 -0.83 15.12 -8.50
N ILE A 204 -0.82 16.45 -8.51
CA ILE A 204 0.31 17.27 -8.07
C ILE A 204 0.55 17.08 -6.57
N VAL A 205 -0.50 17.09 -5.75
CA VAL A 205 -0.39 16.84 -4.30
C VAL A 205 0.26 15.48 -4.03
N PHE A 206 -0.17 14.43 -4.73
CA PHE A 206 0.46 13.11 -4.60
C PHE A 206 1.91 13.10 -5.07
N LEU A 207 2.23 13.72 -6.20
CA LEU A 207 3.60 13.82 -6.69
C LEU A 207 4.51 14.52 -5.67
N CYS A 208 4.06 15.64 -5.11
CA CYS A 208 4.77 16.38 -4.07
C CYS A 208 4.94 15.55 -2.80
N PHE A 209 3.89 14.86 -2.34
CA PHE A 209 3.96 14.00 -1.15
C PHE A 209 4.94 12.83 -1.35
N TYR A 210 4.87 12.13 -2.49
CA TYR A 210 5.79 11.04 -2.81
C TYR A 210 7.21 11.53 -2.98
N GLY A 211 7.41 12.65 -3.70
CA GLY A 211 8.70 13.32 -3.85
C GLY A 211 9.31 13.69 -2.50
N TYR A 212 8.53 14.29 -1.60
CA TYR A 212 8.95 14.62 -0.24
C TYR A 212 9.36 13.39 0.56
N VAL A 213 8.53 12.34 0.59
CA VAL A 213 8.83 11.13 1.38
C VAL A 213 10.05 10.41 0.82
N ILE A 214 10.16 10.27 -0.50
CA ILE A 214 11.30 9.63 -1.16
C ILE A 214 12.57 10.46 -0.96
N GLY A 215 12.51 11.78 -1.15
CA GLY A 215 13.64 12.70 -1.04
C GLY A 215 14.23 12.73 0.37
N THR A 216 13.39 12.71 1.40
CA THR A 216 13.84 12.67 2.80
C THR A 216 14.36 11.29 3.26
N GLY A 217 14.16 10.23 2.48
CA GLY A 217 14.71 8.90 2.73
C GLY A 217 14.32 8.25 4.08
N THR A 218 13.34 8.81 4.80
CA THR A 218 13.03 8.36 6.17
C THR A 218 12.02 7.21 6.14
N PRO A 219 12.35 6.02 6.70
CA PRO A 219 11.48 4.86 6.71
C PRO A 219 10.56 4.85 7.94
N LYS A 220 9.66 5.83 8.05
CA LYS A 220 8.65 5.89 9.14
C LYS A 220 7.35 5.21 8.72
N ASN A 221 6.69 4.51 9.64
CA ASN A 221 5.41 3.87 9.38
C ASN A 221 4.29 4.90 9.08
N SER A 222 4.41 6.13 9.60
CA SER A 222 3.48 7.24 9.31
C SER A 222 3.57 7.79 7.88
N ARG A 223 4.50 7.28 7.06
CA ARG A 223 4.72 7.74 5.68
C ARG A 223 4.18 6.77 4.63
N GLY A 224 3.29 5.86 5.05
CA GLY A 224 2.64 4.87 4.20
C GLY A 224 3.62 4.05 3.36
N GLU A 225 3.23 3.78 2.13
CA GLU A 225 3.98 2.97 1.16
C GLU A 225 5.38 3.50 0.87
N MET A 226 5.52 4.82 0.76
CA MET A 226 6.81 5.44 0.46
C MET A 226 7.80 5.32 1.63
N GLY A 227 7.30 5.16 2.86
CA GLY A 227 8.12 4.75 4.00
C GLY A 227 8.66 3.32 3.87
N HIS A 228 7.84 2.39 3.35
CA HIS A 228 8.26 1.02 3.05
C HIS A 228 9.24 0.97 1.87
N TYR A 229 9.00 1.74 0.81
CA TYR A 229 9.94 1.93 -0.30
C TYR A 229 11.33 2.35 0.19
N ASN A 230 11.41 3.39 1.04
CA ASN A 230 12.69 3.85 1.58
C ASN A 230 13.39 2.79 2.43
N ARG A 231 12.64 1.95 3.14
CA ARG A 231 13.20 0.84 3.92
C ARG A 231 13.82 -0.21 3.01
N GLU A 232 13.11 -0.62 1.96
CA GLU A 232 13.61 -1.61 1.00
C GLU A 232 14.76 -1.03 0.16
N LYS A 233 14.74 0.26 -0.20
CA LYS A 233 15.87 0.97 -0.83
C LYS A 233 17.14 0.90 0.03
N LYS A 234 17.03 1.06 1.35
CA LYS A 234 18.19 0.90 2.26
C LYS A 234 18.72 -0.54 2.28
N ILE A 235 17.84 -1.54 2.17
CA ILE A 235 18.24 -2.96 2.10
C ILE A 235 18.93 -3.25 0.77
N GLU A 236 18.40 -2.76 -0.35
CA GLU A 236 19.02 -2.88 -1.67
C GLU A 236 20.42 -2.25 -1.70
N ASN A 237 20.57 -1.04 -1.16
CA ASN A 237 21.89 -0.39 -1.09
C ASN A 237 22.89 -1.21 -0.25
N ALA A 238 22.44 -1.89 0.80
CA ALA A 238 23.28 -2.78 1.59
C ALA A 238 23.69 -4.04 0.81
N TRP A 239 22.88 -4.50 -0.14
CA TRP A 239 23.24 -5.60 -1.04
C TRP A 239 24.30 -5.18 -2.06
N LYS A 240 24.15 -3.99 -2.65
CA LYS A 240 25.07 -3.46 -3.66
C LYS A 240 26.46 -3.16 -3.09
N LYS A 241 26.55 -2.73 -1.83
CA LYS A 241 27.84 -2.49 -1.15
C LYS A 241 28.65 -3.75 -0.83
N LYS A 242 28.07 -4.94 -0.98
CA LYS A 242 28.75 -6.23 -0.79
C LYS A 242 29.20 -6.86 -2.12
N GLU A 243 29.02 -6.14 -3.23
CA GLU A 243 29.62 -6.43 -4.54
C GLU A 243 30.94 -5.68 -4.65
#